data_AF-A0A537UEE8-F1
#
_entry.id   AF-A0A537UEE8-F1
#
_cell.length_a   1.000
_cell.length_b   1.000
_cell.length_c   1.000
_cell.angle_alpha   90.00
_cell.angle_beta   90.00
_cell.angle_gamma   90.00
#
_symmetry.space_group_name_H-M   'P 1'
#
loop_
_entity.id
_entity.type
_entity.pdbx_description
1 polymer ?
#
loop_
_entity_poly.entity_id
_entity_poly.type
_entity_poly.pdbx_seq_one_letter_code
_entity_poly.pdbx_strand_id
1 'polypeptide(L)' 'IAKFSGKVLARGGRYQVMEGPAKFHRFVVIEFPTFEQGVACFTSPEYDRAAAFRRSGAGEVETVIVEAGDATR' A
#
# COMPACT_ATOMS: atom_id res chain seq x y z
N ILE A 1 -0.03 2.81 -10.07
CA ILE A 1 -0.11 4.04 -9.25
C ILE A 1 -0.57 5.23 -10.10
N ALA A 2 0.28 5.84 -10.94
CA ALA A 2 -0.13 7.00 -11.75
C ALA A 2 -1.33 6.74 -12.67
N LYS A 3 -1.37 5.55 -13.33
CA LYS A 3 -2.51 5.09 -14.16
C LYS A 3 -3.86 5.08 -13.42
N PHE A 4 -3.85 4.90 -12.10
CA PHE A 4 -5.03 4.79 -11.26
C PHE A 4 -5.20 6.02 -10.36
N SER A 5 -4.57 7.14 -10.72
CA SER A 5 -4.61 8.40 -9.96
C SER A 5 -4.13 8.29 -8.50
N GLY A 6 -3.26 7.32 -8.21
CA GLY A 6 -2.73 7.12 -6.86
C GLY A 6 -1.70 8.20 -6.47
N LYS A 7 -1.88 8.79 -5.29
CA LYS A 7 -0.98 9.77 -4.69
C LYS A 7 -0.21 9.12 -3.54
N VAL A 8 1.11 9.07 -3.66
CA VAL A 8 1.97 8.52 -2.61
C VAL A 8 2.10 9.54 -1.48
N LEU A 9 1.58 9.20 -0.30
CA LEU A 9 1.67 10.04 0.90
C LEU A 9 2.93 9.72 1.72
N ALA A 10 3.29 8.44 1.80
CA ALA A 10 4.51 7.98 2.46
C ALA A 10 5.13 6.80 1.71
N ARG A 11 6.47 6.70 1.70
CA ARG A 11 7.19 5.59 1.07
C ARG A 11 8.55 5.34 1.72
N GLY A 12 8.57 4.54 2.78
CA GLY A 12 9.79 4.09 3.45
C GLY A 12 10.57 5.20 4.15
N GLY A 13 9.90 6.27 4.56
CA GLY A 13 10.48 7.31 5.41
C GLY A 13 10.69 6.83 6.85
N ARG A 14 11.10 7.77 7.72
CA ARG A 14 11.22 7.54 9.17
C ARG A 14 9.88 7.05 9.74
N TYR A 15 9.92 6.01 10.56
CA TYR A 15 8.76 5.47 11.24
C TYR A 15 9.11 5.16 12.70
N GLN A 16 8.09 5.05 13.54
CA GLN A 16 8.19 4.57 14.91
C GLN A 16 6.96 3.72 15.20
N VAL A 17 7.17 2.50 15.69
CA VAL A 17 6.08 1.66 16.19
C VAL A 17 5.74 2.16 17.59
N MET A 18 4.54 2.69 17.78
CA MET A 18 4.08 3.20 19.08
C MET A 18 3.68 2.05 20.01
N GLU A 19 2.99 1.05 19.45
CA GLU A 19 2.54 -0.16 20.14
C GLU A 19 2.55 -1.35 19.17
N GLY A 20 2.71 -2.58 19.68
CA GLY A 20 2.68 -3.81 18.89
C GLY A 20 4.04 -4.30 18.35
N PRO A 21 4.06 -5.42 17.61
CA PRO A 21 5.29 -6.06 17.14
C PRO A 21 5.94 -5.30 15.98
N ALA A 22 7.26 -5.16 16.02
CA ALA A 22 8.07 -4.52 14.97
C ALA A 22 8.44 -5.49 13.83
N LYS A 23 7.43 -6.13 13.21
CA LYS A 23 7.65 -7.12 12.14
C LYS A 23 8.10 -6.50 10.81
N PHE A 24 7.54 -5.35 10.45
CA PHE A 24 7.82 -4.68 9.18
C PHE A 24 8.69 -3.44 9.37
N HIS A 25 9.59 -3.21 8.42
CA HIS A 25 10.57 -2.11 8.48
C HIS A 25 10.38 -1.04 7.39
N ARG A 26 9.34 -1.18 6.55
CA ARG A 26 9.04 -0.26 5.45
C ARG A 26 7.53 -0.09 5.30
N PHE A 27 7.08 1.15 5.40
CA PHE A 27 5.66 1.51 5.29
C PHE A 27 5.43 2.36 4.04
N VAL A 28 4.31 2.09 3.36
CA VAL A 28 3.90 2.84 2.17
C VAL A 28 2.42 3.18 2.32
N VAL A 29 2.09 4.45 2.14
CA VAL A 29 0.70 4.94 2.18
C VAL A 29 0.43 5.59 0.84
N ILE A 30 -0.63 5.13 0.17
CA ILE A 30 -1.07 5.65 -1.13
C ILE A 30 -2.55 5.97 -1.03
N GLU A 31 -2.89 7.22 -1.30
CA GLU A 31 -4.27 7.67 -1.43
C GLU A 31 -4.74 7.45 -2.87
N PHE A 32 -5.95 6.93 -3.02
CA PHE A 32 -6.63 6.79 -4.31
C PHE A 32 -7.95 7.55 -4.26
N PRO A 33 -8.47 8.03 -5.42
CA PRO A 33 -9.74 8.76 -5.45
C PRO A 33 -10.94 7.94 -4.99
N THR A 34 -10.92 6.61 -5.20
CA THR A 34 -11.96 5.69 -4.76
C THR A 34 -11.34 4.37 -4.30
N PHE A 35 -12.10 3.58 -3.53
CA PHE A 35 -11.70 2.24 -3.11
C PHE A 35 -11.41 1.34 -4.31
N GLU A 36 -12.26 1.38 -5.34
CA GLU A 36 -12.16 0.57 -6.55
C GLU A 36 -10.90 0.88 -7.34
N GLN A 37 -10.46 2.14 -7.39
CA GLN A 37 -9.19 2.51 -8.03
C GLN A 37 -7.99 1.91 -7.30
N GLY A 38 -8.03 1.87 -5.97
CA GLY A 38 -7.02 1.19 -5.16
C GLY A 38 -6.97 -0.31 -5.44
N VAL A 39 -8.14 -0.96 -5.46
CA VAL A 39 -8.26 -2.39 -5.79
C VAL A 39 -7.78 -2.67 -7.22
N ALA A 40 -8.26 -1.92 -8.21
CA ALA A 40 -7.88 -2.07 -9.62
C ALA A 40 -6.37 -1.85 -9.83
N CYS A 41 -5.75 -0.96 -9.05
CA CYS A 41 -4.30 -0.79 -9.07
C CYS A 41 -3.56 -2.03 -8.55
N PHE A 42 -4.08 -2.72 -7.53
CA PHE A 42 -3.44 -3.90 -6.95
C PHE A 42 -3.67 -5.17 -7.78
N THR A 43 -4.84 -5.32 -8.39
CA THR A 43 -5.20 -6.48 -9.23
C THR A 43 -4.79 -6.30 -10.70
N SER A 44 -4.05 -5.23 -11.01
CA SER A 44 -3.64 -4.93 -12.38
C SER A 44 -2.56 -5.90 -12.88
N PRO A 45 -2.57 -6.30 -14.17
CA PRO A 45 -1.53 -7.17 -14.72
C PRO A 45 -0.13 -6.58 -14.60
N GLU A 46 0.00 -5.25 -14.67
CA GLU A 46 1.26 -4.55 -14.47
C GLU A 46 1.75 -4.66 -13.02
N TYR A 47 0.84 -4.53 -12.05
CA TYR A 47 1.18 -4.71 -10.64
C TYR A 47 1.56 -6.17 -10.35
N ASP A 48 0.83 -7.15 -10.87
CA ASP A 48 1.15 -8.56 -10.65
C ASP A 48 2.53 -8.93 -11.17
N ARG A 49 2.91 -8.44 -12.36
CA ARG A 49 4.28 -8.62 -12.88
C ARG A 49 5.33 -7.99 -11.97
N ALA A 50 5.09 -6.79 -11.45
CA ALA A 50 6.00 -6.14 -10.53
C ALA A 50 6.07 -6.84 -9.17
N ALA A 51 4.94 -7.35 -8.66
CA ALA A 51 4.82 -8.03 -7.38
C ALA A 51 5.44 -9.45 -7.41
N ALA A 52 5.57 -10.07 -8.58
CA ALA A 52 6.14 -11.41 -8.75
C ALA A 52 7.54 -11.52 -8.11
N PHE A 53 8.42 -10.54 -8.30
CA PHE A 53 9.76 -10.50 -7.70
C PHE A 53 9.73 -10.51 -6.17
N ARG A 54 8.72 -9.88 -5.57
CA ARG A 54 8.54 -9.88 -4.11
C ARG A 54 7.95 -11.20 -3.64
N ARG A 55 6.91 -11.68 -4.32
CA ARG A 55 6.20 -12.94 -4.00
C ARG A 55 7.11 -14.16 -4.15
N SER A 56 8.20 -14.10 -4.93
CA SER A 56 9.21 -15.17 -5.04
C SER A 56 10.18 -15.24 -3.86
N GLY A 57 9.80 -14.73 -2.68
CA GLY A 57 10.58 -14.86 -1.44
C GLY A 57 11.53 -13.70 -1.13
N ALA A 58 11.52 -12.62 -1.91
CA ALA A 58 12.36 -11.45 -1.62
C ALA A 58 11.89 -10.65 -0.39
N GLY A 59 10.67 -10.91 0.11
CA GLY A 59 10.20 -10.36 1.38
C GLY A 59 8.72 -10.56 1.62
N GLU A 60 8.32 -10.34 2.89
CA GLU A 60 6.93 -10.34 3.32
C GLU A 60 6.31 -8.95 3.17
N VAL A 61 5.02 -8.89 2.87
CA VAL A 61 4.24 -7.66 2.90
C VAL A 61 2.80 -7.97 3.27
N GLU A 62 2.20 -7.06 4.01
CA GLU A 62 0.77 -7.00 4.20
C GLU A 62 0.26 -5.75 3.47
N THR A 63 -0.68 -5.96 2.55
CA THR A 63 -1.29 -4.87 1.77
C THR A 63 -2.77 -4.90 2.02
N VAL A 64 -3.31 -3.77 2.47
CA VAL A 64 -4.75 -3.57 2.68
C VAL A 64 -5.20 -2.36 1.88
N ILE A 65 -6.42 -2.41 1.37
CA ILE A 65 -7.15 -1.25 0.86
C ILE A 65 -8.26 -0.97 1.87
N VAL A 66 -8.37 0.27 2.30
CA VAL A 66 -9.33 0.70 3.31
C VAL A 66 -10.11 1.86 2.73
N GLU A 67 -11.44 1.79 2.80
CA GLU A 67 -12.30 2.90 2.44
C GLU A 67 -12.20 4.00 3.51
N ALA A 68 -12.17 5.26 3.07
CA ALA A 68 -12.18 6.36 4.01
C ALA A 68 -13.52 6.37 4.75
N GLY A 69 -13.48 6.13 6.07
CA GLY A 69 -14.64 6.27 6.93
C GLY A 69 -14.91 7.73 7.32
N ASP A 70 -15.74 7.92 8.33
CA ASP A 70 -15.99 9.23 8.92
C ASP A 70 -14.69 9.76 9.53
N ALA A 71 -13.99 10.62 8.77
CA ALA A 71 -12.88 11.39 9.31
C ALA A 71 -13.41 12.18 10.50
N THR A 72 -12.94 11.85 11.71
CA THR A 72 -13.30 12.56 12.92
C THR A 72 -12.88 14.02 12.70
N ARG A 73 -13.87 14.92 12.66
CA ARG A 73 -13.63 16.36 12.60
C ARG A 73 -13.08 16.87 13.92
#